data_AF-A0A2B4S0J8-F1
#
_entry.id   AF-A0A2B4S0J8-F1
#
_cell.length_a   1.000
_cell.length_b   1.000
_cell.length_c   1.000
_cell.angle_alpha   90.00
_cell.angle_beta   90.00
_cell.angle_gamma   90.00
#
_symmetry.space_group_name_H-M   'P 1'
#
loop_
_entity.id
_entity.type
_entity.pdbx_description
1 polymer ?
#
loop_
_entity_poly.entity_id
_entity_poly.type
_entity_poly.pdbx_seq_one_letter_code
_entity_poly.pdbx_strand_id
1 'polypeptide(L)'
;MLSDKELEGCRSILNKLPQRDLINLTDTVTNRAVSPENTTEAVNAILSYSHTASQLLKRKKVKREHIYQYLAEKGIIEHLASDKPTLIKRALLYWGSSGEDSEEEKENDSENLTALESKSEILSSVTRCTNPPFDNSINGQQLAEYFIPWFYKILNSFNTPCDNSSQEWGPQHFWEDAKGSVLVVSDRQVFDECQGAMAVSAKLQELVCKEKILFNANVTGARGQIDAYGLVKISVGGTVHRFSNCLGIFEQSFGLVRDPQMQNNWKIKFTELKLKAQQQQNEVEGYTKKAIT
;
A
#
# COMPACT_ATOMS: atom_id res chain seq x y z
N MET A 1 -29.55 4.61 -1.83
CA MET A 1 -30.16 3.45 -1.14
C MET A 1 -29.09 2.39 -1.01
N LEU A 2 -28.97 1.79 0.16
CA LEU A 2 -27.97 0.75 0.44
C LEU A 2 -28.19 -0.46 -0.48
N SER A 3 -27.11 -0.97 -1.07
CA SER A 3 -27.14 -2.24 -1.79
C SER A 3 -27.37 -3.42 -0.84
N ASP A 4 -27.84 -4.56 -1.35
CA ASP A 4 -28.08 -5.76 -0.53
C ASP A 4 -26.85 -6.21 0.26
N LYS A 5 -25.66 -6.04 -0.33
CA LYS A 5 -24.37 -6.38 0.32
C LYS A 5 -24.02 -5.40 1.44
N GLU A 6 -24.31 -4.11 1.25
CA GLU A 6 -24.11 -3.09 2.28
C GLU A 6 -25.10 -3.22 3.43
N LEU A 7 -26.36 -3.56 3.13
CA LEU A 7 -27.39 -3.83 4.12
C LEU A 7 -26.98 -4.98 5.03
N GLU A 8 -26.54 -6.10 4.46
CA GLU A 8 -26.11 -7.27 5.22
C GLU A 8 -24.84 -6.98 6.03
N GLY A 9 -23.90 -6.25 5.44
CA GLY A 9 -22.67 -5.82 6.11
C GLY A 9 -22.92 -4.88 7.30
N CYS A 10 -23.75 -3.85 7.10
CA CYS A 10 -24.13 -2.92 8.16
C CYS A 10 -24.93 -3.64 9.26
N ARG A 11 -25.87 -4.52 8.90
CA ARG A 11 -26.62 -5.35 9.86
C ARG A 11 -25.69 -6.20 10.73
N SER A 12 -24.70 -6.85 10.13
CA SER A 12 -23.74 -7.69 10.85
C SER A 12 -22.87 -6.88 11.83
N ILE A 13 -22.49 -5.66 11.46
CA ILE A 13 -21.76 -4.73 12.35
C ILE A 13 -22.67 -4.23 13.47
N LEU A 14 -23.91 -3.83 13.16
CA LEU A 14 -24.87 -3.31 14.13
C LEU A 14 -25.26 -4.34 15.20
N ASN A 15 -25.38 -5.62 14.83
CA ASN A 15 -25.65 -6.70 15.77
C ASN A 15 -24.53 -6.93 16.81
N LYS A 16 -23.35 -6.35 16.62
CA LYS A 16 -22.25 -6.40 17.58
C LYS A 16 -22.27 -5.25 18.59
N LEU A 17 -23.15 -4.26 18.40
CA LEU A 17 -23.29 -3.13 19.33
C LEU A 17 -24.18 -3.50 20.52
N PRO A 18 -23.88 -3.00 21.73
CA PRO A 18 -24.76 -3.19 22.87
C PRO A 18 -26.08 -2.43 22.67
N GLN A 19 -27.17 -2.96 23.23
CA GLN A 19 -28.53 -2.40 23.07
C GLN A 19 -28.61 -0.89 23.37
N ARG A 20 -27.90 -0.42 24.40
CA ARG A 20 -27.84 1.01 24.76
C ARG A 20 -27.23 1.87 23.65
N ASP A 21 -26.20 1.39 22.96
CA ASP A 21 -25.57 2.13 21.86
C ASP A 21 -26.40 2.06 20.58
N LEU A 22 -27.14 0.97 20.36
CA LEU A 22 -28.11 0.86 19.27
C LEU A 22 -29.27 1.85 19.41
N ILE A 23 -29.84 2.02 20.62
CA ILE A 23 -30.91 2.98 20.87
C ILE A 23 -30.42 4.41 20.61
N ASN A 24 -29.25 4.78 21.17
CA ASN A 24 -28.63 6.09 20.92
C ASN A 24 -28.32 6.33 19.44
N LEU A 25 -27.86 5.29 18.74
CA LEU A 25 -27.59 5.38 17.30
C LEU A 25 -28.89 5.56 16.52
N THR A 26 -29.96 4.88 16.91
CA THR A 26 -31.30 5.05 16.32
C THR A 26 -31.77 6.48 16.46
N ASP A 27 -31.69 7.08 17.66
CA ASP A 27 -32.11 8.48 17.88
C ASP A 27 -31.38 9.46 16.95
N THR A 28 -30.10 9.22 16.68
CA THR A 28 -29.28 10.07 15.78
C THR A 28 -29.50 9.81 14.29
N VAL A 29 -29.97 8.61 13.92
CA VAL A 29 -30.20 8.24 12.51
C VAL A 29 -31.64 8.57 12.11
N THR A 30 -32.60 8.42 13.02
CA THR A 30 -34.03 8.70 12.79
C THR A 30 -34.44 10.09 13.25
N ASN A 31 -33.52 10.90 13.78
CA ASN A 31 -33.82 12.19 14.42
C ASN A 31 -34.95 12.08 15.46
N ARG A 32 -34.90 11.02 16.29
CA ARG A 32 -35.91 10.63 17.29
C ARG A 32 -37.32 10.38 16.73
N ALA A 33 -37.46 10.15 15.42
CA ALA A 33 -38.76 9.82 14.81
C ALA A 33 -39.25 8.41 15.18
N VAL A 34 -38.37 7.52 15.65
CA VAL A 34 -38.68 6.14 16.00
C VAL A 34 -38.01 5.79 17.33
N SER A 35 -38.79 5.22 18.27
CA SER A 35 -38.30 4.72 19.56
C SER A 35 -38.38 3.19 19.57
N PRO A 36 -37.30 2.47 19.24
CA PRO A 36 -37.34 1.02 19.17
C PRO A 36 -37.36 0.38 20.57
N GLU A 37 -38.23 -0.61 20.78
CA GLU A 37 -38.30 -1.34 22.06
C GLU A 37 -37.27 -2.49 22.11
N ASN A 38 -36.94 -3.05 20.93
CA ASN A 38 -36.12 -4.25 20.80
C ASN A 38 -34.88 -4.01 19.92
N THR A 39 -33.81 -4.80 20.12
CA THR A 39 -32.56 -4.69 19.35
C THR A 39 -32.77 -4.87 17.85
N THR A 40 -33.60 -5.85 17.45
CA THR A 40 -33.93 -6.11 16.04
C THR A 40 -34.66 -4.94 15.39
N GLU A 41 -35.57 -4.30 16.13
CA GLU A 41 -36.33 -3.14 15.67
C GLU A 41 -35.40 -1.93 15.49
N ALA A 42 -34.49 -1.70 16.44
CA ALA A 42 -33.48 -0.65 16.35
C ALA A 42 -32.58 -0.82 15.11
N VAL A 43 -32.10 -2.04 14.84
CA VAL A 43 -31.27 -2.34 13.66
C VAL A 43 -32.04 -2.07 12.37
N ASN A 44 -33.30 -2.53 12.28
CA ASN A 44 -34.12 -2.31 11.09
C ASN A 44 -34.46 -0.83 10.87
N ALA A 45 -34.73 -0.08 11.94
CA ALA A 45 -34.96 1.36 11.88
C ALA A 45 -33.71 2.09 11.38
N ILE A 46 -32.53 1.77 11.93
CA ILE A 46 -31.25 2.35 11.51
C ILE A 46 -31.00 2.09 10.02
N LEU A 47 -31.17 0.85 9.55
CA LEU A 47 -30.94 0.50 8.14
C LEU A 47 -31.93 1.19 7.21
N SER A 48 -33.19 1.37 7.63
CA SER A 48 -34.23 2.00 6.79
C SER A 48 -34.06 3.51 6.64
N TYR A 49 -33.51 4.18 7.66
CA TYR A 49 -33.27 5.63 7.66
C TYR A 49 -31.84 6.01 7.27
N SER A 50 -30.98 5.05 6.95
CA SER A 50 -29.61 5.30 6.50
C SER A 50 -29.55 5.42 4.97
N HIS A 51 -29.05 6.54 4.46
CA HIS A 51 -28.90 6.75 3.02
C HIS A 51 -27.69 6.02 2.43
N THR A 52 -26.56 6.00 3.16
CA THR A 52 -25.28 5.49 2.67
C THR A 52 -24.51 4.76 3.78
N ALA A 53 -23.82 3.68 3.43
CA ALA A 53 -23.11 2.85 4.40
C ALA A 53 -21.93 3.59 5.03
N SER A 54 -21.30 4.50 4.28
CA SER A 54 -20.18 5.32 4.77
C SER A 54 -20.59 6.23 5.92
N GLN A 55 -21.71 6.96 5.79
CA GLN A 55 -22.22 7.85 6.82
C GLN A 55 -22.59 7.09 8.09
N LEU A 56 -23.24 5.92 7.95
CA LEU A 56 -23.61 5.07 9.07
C LEU A 56 -22.37 4.60 9.86
N LEU A 57 -21.35 4.09 9.18
CA LEU A 57 -20.14 3.58 9.82
C LEU A 57 -19.25 4.70 10.42
N LYS A 58 -19.33 5.92 9.89
CA LYS A 58 -18.61 7.09 10.44
C LYS A 58 -19.14 7.52 11.81
N ARG A 59 -20.42 7.28 12.14
CA ARG A 59 -21.04 7.69 13.41
C ARG A 59 -20.26 7.19 14.64
N LYS A 60 -20.21 8.01 15.69
CA LYS A 60 -19.36 7.83 16.88
C LYS A 60 -19.61 6.52 17.63
N LYS A 61 -20.86 6.01 17.59
CA LYS A 61 -21.26 4.76 18.25
C LYS A 61 -20.73 3.51 17.56
N VAL A 62 -20.50 3.56 16.24
CA VAL A 62 -19.82 2.48 15.51
C VAL A 62 -18.32 2.64 15.75
N LYS A 63 -17.78 1.97 16.77
CA LYS A 63 -16.33 2.02 17.03
C LYS A 63 -15.55 1.24 15.99
N ARG A 64 -14.28 1.63 15.82
CA ARG A 64 -13.28 0.95 15.00
C ARG A 64 -13.27 -0.58 15.18
N GLU A 65 -13.32 -1.03 16.43
CA GLU A 65 -13.28 -2.46 16.81
C GLU A 65 -14.42 -3.26 16.17
N HIS A 66 -15.63 -2.72 16.08
CA HIS A 66 -16.76 -3.44 15.48
C HIS A 66 -16.58 -3.64 13.97
N ILE A 67 -15.99 -2.65 13.28
CA ILE A 67 -15.70 -2.74 11.84
C ILE A 67 -14.53 -3.71 11.61
N TYR A 68 -13.49 -3.62 12.44
CA TYR A 68 -12.36 -4.53 12.41
C TYR A 68 -12.78 -5.99 12.62
N GLN A 69 -13.59 -6.25 13.65
CA GLN A 69 -14.08 -7.58 13.96
C GLN A 69 -14.93 -8.16 12.83
N TYR A 70 -15.79 -7.34 12.22
CA TYR A 70 -16.55 -7.75 11.03
C TYR A 70 -15.64 -8.15 9.87
N LEU A 71 -14.62 -7.33 9.55
CA LEU A 71 -13.67 -7.63 8.47
C LEU A 71 -12.86 -8.90 8.75
N ALA A 72 -12.40 -9.08 9.99
CA ALA A 72 -11.69 -10.28 10.42
C ALA A 72 -12.54 -11.55 10.28
N GLU A 73 -13.83 -11.51 10.65
CA GLU A 73 -14.77 -12.63 10.47
C GLU A 73 -15.05 -12.95 8.99
N LYS A 74 -14.93 -11.97 8.10
CA LYS A 74 -15.00 -12.16 6.64
C LYS A 74 -13.66 -12.57 6.02
N GLY A 75 -12.65 -12.88 6.82
CA GLY A 75 -11.34 -13.33 6.37
C GLY A 75 -10.43 -12.21 5.85
N ILE A 76 -10.81 -10.95 6.10
CA ILE A 76 -10.05 -9.76 5.70
C ILE A 76 -9.26 -9.30 6.93
N ILE A 77 -8.00 -9.74 7.01
CA ILE A 77 -7.11 -9.42 8.13
C ILE A 77 -6.40 -8.10 7.82
N GLU A 78 -6.86 -7.03 8.45
CA GLU A 78 -6.26 -5.70 8.40
C GLU A 78 -5.25 -5.48 9.53
N HIS A 79 -4.38 -4.48 9.41
CA HIS A 79 -3.38 -4.18 10.43
C HIS A 79 -4.02 -3.68 11.75
N LEU A 80 -3.50 -4.09 12.91
CA LEU A 80 -4.01 -3.71 14.25
C LEU A 80 -3.91 -2.20 14.54
N ALA A 81 -3.16 -1.44 13.74
CA ALA A 81 -3.10 0.03 13.79
C ALA A 81 -3.91 0.75 12.69
N SER A 82 -4.62 0.03 11.80
CA SER A 82 -5.44 0.65 10.74
C SER A 82 -6.52 1.55 11.31
N ASP A 83 -6.55 2.82 10.93
CA ASP A 83 -7.51 3.79 11.45
C ASP A 83 -8.97 3.51 11.00
N LYS A 84 -9.94 4.10 11.71
CA LYS A 84 -11.38 3.89 11.42
C LYS A 84 -11.75 4.22 9.97
N PRO A 85 -11.28 5.31 9.34
CA PRO A 85 -11.55 5.60 7.93
C PRO A 85 -11.03 4.53 6.97
N THR A 86 -9.84 3.97 7.21
CA THR A 86 -9.29 2.90 6.37
C THR A 86 -10.14 1.64 6.44
N LEU A 87 -10.60 1.25 7.64
CA LEU A 87 -11.50 0.11 7.81
C LEU A 87 -12.85 0.31 7.11
N ILE A 88 -13.41 1.53 7.17
CA ILE A 88 -14.64 1.89 6.45
C ILE A 88 -14.43 1.76 4.95
N LYS A 89 -13.34 2.33 4.41
CA LYS A 89 -13.01 2.23 3.00
C LYS A 89 -12.86 0.78 2.56
N ARG A 90 -12.23 -0.05 3.38
CA ARG A 90 -12.06 -1.48 3.10
C ARG A 90 -13.39 -2.24 3.10
N ALA A 91 -14.27 -1.96 4.06
CA ALA A 91 -15.61 -2.54 4.13
C ALA A 91 -16.47 -2.15 2.90
N LEU A 92 -16.45 -0.86 2.52
CA LEU A 92 -17.15 -0.37 1.33
C LEU A 92 -16.61 -1.02 0.04
N LEU A 93 -15.28 -1.15 -0.10
CA LEU A 93 -14.66 -1.85 -1.22
C LEU A 93 -15.06 -3.33 -1.27
N TYR A 94 -15.11 -4.00 -0.11
CA TYR A 94 -15.56 -5.39 -0.03
C TYR A 94 -17.02 -5.57 -0.44
N TRP A 95 -17.88 -4.60 -0.13
CA TRP A 95 -19.29 -4.61 -0.54
C TRP A 95 -19.49 -4.18 -2.01
N GLY A 96 -18.44 -3.69 -2.68
CA GLY A 96 -18.51 -3.24 -4.07
C GLY A 96 -19.08 -1.82 -4.23
N SER A 97 -19.03 -1.01 -3.18
CA SER A 97 -19.50 0.37 -3.19
C SER A 97 -18.43 1.28 -3.78
N SER A 98 -18.68 1.86 -4.96
CA SER A 98 -17.86 2.94 -5.52
C SER A 98 -18.00 4.14 -4.60
N GLY A 99 -16.91 4.55 -3.95
CA GLY A 99 -16.89 5.60 -2.94
C GLY A 99 -17.16 7.00 -3.49
N GLU A 100 -18.36 7.24 -3.99
CA GLU A 100 -18.93 8.56 -4.21
C GLU A 100 -19.92 8.82 -3.08
N ASP A 101 -19.61 9.79 -2.22
CA ASP A 101 -20.57 10.61 -1.48
C ASP A 101 -19.80 11.79 -0.88
N SER A 102 -19.63 12.80 -1.71
CA SER A 102 -19.53 14.20 -1.32
C SER A 102 -20.91 14.66 -0.86
N GLU A 103 -21.10 14.84 0.44
CA GLU A 103 -22.20 15.64 1.00
C GLU A 103 -21.80 16.10 2.41
N GLU A 104 -21.76 17.42 2.57
CA GLU A 104 -21.56 18.16 3.81
C GLU A 104 -22.88 18.21 4.57
N GLU A 105 -22.91 17.76 5.82
CA GLU A 105 -23.94 18.18 6.77
C GLU A 105 -23.28 18.82 7.99
N LYS A 106 -23.79 20.01 8.29
CA LYS A 106 -23.35 20.94 9.32
C LYS A 106 -23.82 20.46 10.69
N GLU A 107 -22.90 20.35 11.65
CA GLU A 107 -23.24 20.47 13.06
C GLU A 107 -22.92 21.91 13.51
N ASN A 108 -23.98 22.58 13.98
CA ASN A 108 -23.94 23.83 14.73
C ASN A 108 -23.00 23.70 15.93
N ASP A 109 -22.06 24.64 16.06
CA ASP A 109 -21.89 25.38 17.31
C ASP A 109 -21.32 26.77 17.00
N SER A 110 -22.09 27.77 17.43
CA SER A 110 -21.75 29.20 17.59
C SER A 110 -20.45 29.33 18.41
N GLU A 111 -19.50 30.26 18.24
CA GLU A 111 -19.46 31.65 17.79
C GLU A 111 -18.01 31.95 17.33
N ASN A 112 -17.82 32.83 16.34
CA ASN A 112 -17.25 34.18 16.49
C ASN A 112 -16.62 34.69 15.17
N LEU A 113 -16.77 35.99 14.96
CA LEU A 113 -16.65 36.75 13.72
C LEU A 113 -15.19 36.94 13.25
N THR A 114 -14.92 36.91 11.94
CA THR A 114 -14.61 38.11 11.11
C THR A 114 -13.91 37.80 9.77
N ALA A 115 -14.51 38.36 8.71
CA ALA A 115 -13.92 39.10 7.57
C ALA A 115 -13.07 38.42 6.45
N LEU A 116 -13.67 38.47 5.24
CA LEU A 116 -13.15 38.86 3.92
C LEU A 116 -12.07 37.99 3.23
N GLU A 117 -12.43 37.25 2.17
CA GLU A 117 -12.24 37.59 0.72
C GLU A 117 -10.89 37.04 0.18
N SER A 118 -10.75 36.31 -0.94
CA SER A 118 -11.54 36.16 -2.17
C SER A 118 -11.25 34.80 -2.81
N LYS A 119 -12.25 34.14 -3.41
CA LYS A 119 -12.08 32.95 -4.26
C LYS A 119 -12.64 33.25 -5.66
N SER A 120 -11.91 32.78 -6.66
CA SER A 120 -12.24 32.79 -8.09
C SER A 120 -13.61 32.18 -8.42
N GLU A 121 -14.29 32.73 -9.43
CA GLU A 121 -15.35 32.05 -10.20
C GLU A 121 -14.83 31.81 -11.63
N ILE A 122 -14.66 30.55 -12.09
CA ILE A 122 -15.63 29.61 -12.72
C ILE A 122 -15.65 29.78 -14.26
N LEU A 123 -15.35 28.71 -15.03
CA LEU A 123 -16.37 27.86 -15.72
C LEU A 123 -15.76 26.86 -16.75
N SER A 124 -16.12 25.58 -16.55
CA SER A 124 -16.44 24.50 -17.51
C SER A 124 -15.53 24.13 -18.71
N SER A 125 -15.19 22.83 -18.84
CA SER A 125 -16.03 21.89 -19.63
C SER A 125 -15.44 20.46 -19.68
N VAL A 126 -16.31 19.48 -19.35
CA VAL A 126 -16.42 18.09 -19.81
C VAL A 126 -15.17 17.43 -20.44
N THR A 127 -14.56 16.46 -19.74
CA THR A 127 -14.01 15.19 -20.28
C THR A 127 -13.53 14.29 -19.11
N ARG A 128 -13.91 12.99 -19.16
CA ARG A 128 -13.28 11.77 -18.59
C ARG A 128 -12.17 11.94 -17.54
N CYS A 129 -12.28 11.17 -16.44
CA CYS A 129 -11.21 10.77 -15.50
C CYS A 129 -10.11 11.82 -15.29
N THR A 130 -10.25 12.69 -14.30
CA THR A 130 -9.20 13.67 -14.02
C THR A 130 -8.59 13.46 -12.63
N ASN A 131 -7.39 12.90 -12.72
CA ASN A 131 -6.31 12.91 -11.75
C ASN A 131 -6.20 14.23 -10.97
N PRO A 132 -5.55 14.23 -9.78
CA PRO A 132 -5.06 15.47 -9.18
C PRO A 132 -4.21 16.24 -10.21
N PRO A 133 -4.04 17.56 -10.06
CA PRO A 133 -3.30 18.36 -11.03
C PRO A 133 -1.92 17.74 -11.27
N PHE A 134 -1.75 17.06 -12.41
CA PHE A 134 -0.46 16.58 -12.87
C PHE A 134 0.29 17.82 -13.32
N ASP A 135 1.03 18.40 -12.38
CA ASP A 135 2.26 19.06 -12.76
C ASP A 135 3.09 18.02 -13.54
N ASN A 136 3.30 18.27 -14.83
CA ASN A 136 3.79 17.30 -15.83
C ASN A 136 5.30 16.98 -15.69
N SER A 137 5.82 17.02 -14.47
CA SER A 137 7.16 16.59 -14.11
C SER A 137 7.04 15.51 -13.05
N ILE A 138 6.78 14.25 -13.46
CA ILE A 138 7.08 13.13 -12.57
C ILE A 138 8.56 13.23 -12.24
N ASN A 139 8.88 13.43 -10.97
CA ASN A 139 10.27 13.45 -10.54
C ASN A 139 10.75 12.00 -10.44
N GLY A 140 11.80 11.65 -11.20
CA GLY A 140 12.39 10.31 -11.17
C GLY A 140 12.77 9.88 -9.75
N GLN A 141 13.19 10.84 -8.91
CA GLN A 141 13.54 10.60 -7.51
C GLN A 141 12.33 10.19 -6.68
N GLN A 142 11.19 10.87 -6.82
CA GLN A 142 9.96 10.49 -6.13
C GLN A 142 9.52 9.08 -6.54
N LEU A 143 9.65 8.74 -7.83
CA LEU A 143 9.33 7.39 -8.29
C LEU A 143 10.25 6.35 -7.64
N ALA A 144 11.54 6.64 -7.46
CA ALA A 144 12.47 5.75 -6.75
C ALA A 144 12.06 5.53 -5.28
N GLU A 145 11.62 6.57 -4.59
CA GLU A 145 11.17 6.52 -3.20
C GLU A 145 9.92 5.63 -3.01
N TYR A 146 9.03 5.56 -4.00
CA TYR A 146 7.88 4.65 -3.97
C TYR A 146 8.23 3.24 -4.46
N PHE A 147 8.99 3.14 -5.55
CA PHE A 147 9.27 1.88 -6.23
C PHE A 147 10.16 0.95 -5.39
N ILE A 148 11.23 1.48 -4.78
CA ILE A 148 12.20 0.67 -4.05
C ILE A 148 11.60 -0.05 -2.84
N PRO A 149 10.88 0.63 -1.91
CA PRO A 149 10.23 -0.06 -0.79
C PRO A 149 9.21 -1.10 -1.25
N TRP A 150 8.42 -0.78 -2.26
CA TRP A 150 7.44 -1.71 -2.83
C TRP A 150 8.12 -2.98 -3.38
N PHE A 151 9.14 -2.81 -4.24
CA PHE A 151 9.81 -3.92 -4.93
C PHE A 151 10.49 -4.87 -3.95
N TYR A 152 11.25 -4.36 -2.98
CA TYR A 152 11.94 -5.23 -2.01
C TYR A 152 10.99 -5.79 -0.95
N LYS A 153 9.88 -5.12 -0.64
CA LYS A 153 8.83 -5.71 0.21
C LYS A 153 8.29 -6.99 -0.42
N ILE A 154 7.79 -6.91 -1.66
CA ILE A 154 7.24 -8.08 -2.36
C ILE A 154 8.31 -9.15 -2.59
N LEU A 155 9.56 -8.78 -2.90
CA LEU A 155 10.63 -9.74 -3.12
C LEU A 155 11.10 -10.43 -1.83
N ASN A 156 11.20 -9.73 -0.71
CA ASN A 156 11.62 -10.30 0.57
C ASN A 156 10.55 -11.19 1.23
N SER A 157 9.29 -11.04 0.83
CA SER A 157 8.17 -11.81 1.36
C SER A 157 8.35 -13.33 1.22
N PHE A 158 9.10 -13.79 0.19
CA PHE A 158 9.43 -15.20 0.00
C PHE A 158 10.20 -15.82 1.17
N ASN A 159 10.93 -15.01 1.94
CA ASN A 159 11.70 -15.44 3.09
C ASN A 159 11.20 -14.83 4.41
N THR A 160 10.03 -14.17 4.41
CA THR A 160 9.46 -13.49 5.58
C THR A 160 8.13 -14.15 5.98
N PRO A 161 8.02 -14.76 7.17
CA PRO A 161 6.90 -15.64 7.54
C PRO A 161 5.53 -14.97 7.75
N CYS A 162 5.41 -13.65 7.64
CA CYS A 162 4.20 -12.89 7.97
C CYS A 162 3.69 -11.99 6.83
N ASP A 163 4.30 -12.02 5.65
CA ASP A 163 3.91 -11.16 4.53
C ASP A 163 3.30 -11.99 3.39
N ASN A 164 2.00 -11.85 3.17
CA ASN A 164 1.29 -12.48 2.04
C ASN A 164 1.60 -11.79 0.69
N SER A 165 2.47 -10.76 0.68
CA SER A 165 2.85 -10.05 -0.55
C SER A 165 3.63 -10.89 -1.57
N SER A 166 4.03 -12.13 -1.22
CA SER A 166 4.59 -13.09 -2.19
C SER A 166 3.59 -13.47 -3.28
N GLN A 167 2.29 -13.38 -2.99
CA GLN A 167 1.21 -13.58 -3.95
C GLN A 167 1.11 -12.43 -4.97
N GLU A 168 1.68 -11.26 -4.64
CA GLU A 168 1.73 -10.11 -5.55
C GLU A 168 2.92 -10.20 -6.52
N TRP A 169 3.95 -11.02 -6.24
CA TRP A 169 5.08 -11.20 -7.14
C TRP A 169 4.68 -11.94 -8.41
N GLY A 170 5.16 -11.49 -9.56
CA GLY A 170 4.94 -12.19 -10.82
C GLY A 170 5.38 -11.42 -12.06
N PRO A 171 5.19 -12.03 -13.25
CA PRO A 171 5.60 -11.45 -14.54
C PRO A 171 4.86 -10.16 -14.90
N GLN A 172 3.68 -9.90 -14.32
CA GLN A 172 2.85 -8.73 -14.61
C GLN A 172 3.53 -7.37 -14.33
N HIS A 173 4.56 -7.36 -13.49
CA HIS A 173 5.35 -6.16 -13.16
C HIS A 173 6.45 -5.85 -14.17
N PHE A 174 6.69 -6.76 -15.11
CA PHE A 174 7.74 -6.68 -16.11
C PHE A 174 7.13 -6.50 -17.51
N TRP A 175 7.88 -5.87 -18.40
CA TRP A 175 7.55 -5.89 -19.82
C TRP A 175 7.77 -7.29 -20.42
N GLU A 176 6.99 -7.65 -21.43
CA GLU A 176 7.10 -8.97 -22.08
C GLU A 176 8.51 -9.26 -22.59
N ASP A 177 9.24 -8.24 -23.03
CA ASP A 177 10.63 -8.30 -23.50
C ASP A 177 11.64 -7.76 -22.47
N ALA A 178 11.29 -7.76 -21.17
CA ALA A 178 12.16 -7.26 -20.12
C ALA A 178 13.50 -8.01 -20.07
N LYS A 179 14.58 -7.31 -19.72
CA LYS A 179 15.93 -7.90 -19.60
C LYS A 179 16.39 -7.91 -18.15
N GLY A 180 16.90 -9.04 -17.68
CA GLY A 180 17.44 -9.19 -16.33
C GLY A 180 18.88 -9.66 -16.39
N SER A 181 19.75 -9.06 -15.58
CA SER A 181 21.09 -9.59 -15.34
C SER A 181 21.39 -9.69 -13.85
N VAL A 182 22.09 -10.75 -13.47
CA VAL A 182 22.56 -10.99 -12.10
C VAL A 182 24.06 -11.26 -12.15
N LEU A 183 24.81 -10.41 -11.47
CA LEU A 183 26.24 -10.53 -11.30
C LEU A 183 26.57 -10.82 -9.84
N VAL A 184 27.12 -11.99 -9.56
CA VAL A 184 27.61 -12.37 -8.23
C VAL A 184 29.13 -12.28 -8.21
N VAL A 185 29.66 -11.43 -7.34
CA VAL A 185 31.09 -11.22 -7.13
C VAL A 185 31.46 -11.80 -5.76
N SER A 186 32.08 -12.97 -5.78
CA SER A 186 32.75 -13.60 -4.62
C SER A 186 34.22 -13.81 -4.98
N ASP A 187 34.83 -14.94 -4.60
CA ASP A 187 36.16 -15.34 -5.09
C ASP A 187 36.17 -15.61 -6.61
N ARG A 188 35.00 -15.89 -7.18
CA ARG A 188 34.75 -16.00 -8.61
C ARG A 188 33.64 -15.04 -9.03
N GLN A 189 33.67 -14.63 -10.29
CA GLN A 189 32.61 -13.82 -10.87
C GLN A 189 31.66 -14.73 -11.64
N VAL A 190 30.38 -14.71 -11.27
CA VAL A 190 29.30 -15.42 -11.98
C VAL A 190 28.37 -14.37 -12.56
N PHE A 191 28.17 -14.42 -13.88
CA PHE A 191 27.25 -13.54 -14.60
C PHE A 191 26.18 -14.37 -15.27
N ASP A 192 24.93 -13.96 -15.11
CA ASP A 192 23.75 -14.62 -15.66
C ASP A 192 22.80 -13.57 -16.24
N GLU A 193 22.30 -13.83 -17.45
CA GLU A 193 21.36 -12.95 -18.13
C GLU A 193 20.13 -13.72 -18.59
N CYS A 194 18.99 -13.05 -18.56
CA CYS A 194 17.71 -13.60 -18.98
C CYS A 194 16.85 -12.53 -19.66
N GLN A 195 15.96 -12.98 -20.53
CA GLN A 195 15.04 -12.11 -21.25
C GLN A 195 13.62 -12.66 -21.15
N GLY A 196 12.67 -11.74 -20.99
CA GLY A 196 11.25 -11.98 -20.91
C GLY A 196 10.71 -11.87 -19.49
N ALA A 197 9.48 -11.35 -19.36
CA ALA A 197 8.84 -11.11 -18.06
C ALA A 197 8.86 -12.33 -17.13
N MET A 198 8.54 -13.51 -17.67
CA MET A 198 8.55 -14.78 -16.94
C MET A 198 9.95 -15.17 -16.46
N ALA A 199 10.95 -15.09 -17.35
CA ALA A 199 12.31 -15.52 -17.04
C ALA A 199 12.95 -14.60 -15.98
N VAL A 200 12.77 -13.27 -16.11
CA VAL A 200 13.33 -12.29 -15.18
C VAL A 200 12.69 -12.41 -13.79
N SER A 201 11.35 -12.52 -13.72
CA SER A 201 10.64 -12.67 -12.45
C SER A 201 11.00 -13.98 -11.74
N ALA A 202 11.06 -15.10 -12.48
CA ALA A 202 11.47 -16.38 -11.95
C ALA A 202 12.92 -16.37 -11.46
N LYS A 203 13.83 -15.71 -12.20
CA LYS A 203 15.26 -15.65 -11.84
C LYS A 203 15.50 -14.96 -10.50
N LEU A 204 14.85 -13.81 -10.27
CA LEU A 204 14.96 -13.06 -9.02
C LEU A 204 14.32 -13.82 -7.85
N GLN A 205 13.17 -14.47 -8.09
CA GLN A 205 12.54 -15.33 -7.09
C GLN A 205 13.41 -16.54 -6.74
N GLU A 206 13.97 -17.24 -7.73
CA GLU A 206 14.86 -18.38 -7.51
C GLU A 206 16.07 -17.96 -6.68
N LEU A 207 16.70 -16.83 -7.02
CA LEU A 207 17.85 -16.29 -6.28
C LEU A 207 17.51 -16.11 -4.79
N VAL A 208 16.38 -15.48 -4.49
CA VAL A 208 15.94 -15.19 -3.13
C VAL A 208 15.56 -16.45 -2.37
N CYS A 209 14.79 -17.35 -2.97
CA CYS A 209 14.33 -18.59 -2.34
C CYS A 209 15.48 -19.58 -2.13
N LYS A 210 16.34 -19.76 -3.14
CA LYS A 210 17.44 -20.73 -3.10
C LYS A 210 18.51 -20.33 -2.09
N GLU A 211 18.90 -19.06 -2.09
CA GLU A 211 19.92 -18.55 -1.18
C GLU A 211 19.35 -18.08 0.17
N LYS A 212 18.02 -18.11 0.35
CA LYS A 212 17.32 -17.64 1.56
C LYS A 212 17.80 -16.25 2.02
N ILE A 213 17.98 -15.35 1.06
CA ILE A 213 18.49 -14.00 1.30
C ILE A 213 17.36 -12.98 1.47
N LEU A 214 17.64 -11.91 2.20
CA LEU A 214 16.79 -10.75 2.38
C LEU A 214 17.58 -9.50 1.97
N PHE A 215 16.96 -8.64 1.17
CA PHE A 215 17.53 -7.38 0.75
C PHE A 215 17.13 -6.27 1.71
N ASN A 216 18.10 -5.57 2.28
CA ASN A 216 17.87 -4.33 3.03
C ASN A 216 18.35 -3.15 2.18
N ALA A 217 17.44 -2.63 1.35
CA ALA A 217 17.72 -1.53 0.43
C ALA A 217 17.81 -0.18 1.16
N ASN A 218 18.85 0.59 0.87
CA ASN A 218 18.94 1.96 1.38
C ASN A 218 18.09 2.90 0.52
N VAL A 219 16.81 3.05 0.90
CA VAL A 219 15.84 3.91 0.20
C VAL A 219 16.33 5.35 0.12
N THR A 220 16.95 5.88 1.17
CA THR A 220 17.48 7.26 1.19
C THR A 220 18.66 7.47 0.23
N GLY A 221 19.37 6.38 -0.10
CA GLY A 221 20.45 6.37 -1.09
C GLY A 221 20.00 6.05 -2.51
N ALA A 222 18.71 5.76 -2.73
CA ALA A 222 18.18 5.47 -4.05
C ALA A 222 18.18 6.74 -4.92
N ARG A 223 18.52 6.58 -6.19
CA ARG A 223 18.55 7.68 -7.17
C ARG A 223 17.63 7.34 -8.32
N GLY A 224 16.76 8.27 -8.69
CA GLY A 224 15.89 8.12 -9.86
C GLY A 224 16.04 9.29 -10.83
N GLN A 225 16.19 8.98 -12.12
CA GLN A 225 16.30 9.96 -13.20
C GLN A 225 15.39 9.56 -14.35
N ILE A 226 14.75 10.54 -14.97
CA ILE A 226 13.90 10.30 -16.15
C ILE A 226 14.62 10.88 -17.37
N ASP A 227 14.69 10.10 -18.44
CA ASP A 227 15.23 10.57 -19.71
C ASP A 227 14.18 11.29 -20.57
N ALA A 228 14.62 11.87 -21.69
CA ALA A 228 13.74 12.59 -22.61
C ALA A 228 12.68 11.69 -23.28
N TYR A 229 12.86 10.37 -23.26
CA TYR A 229 11.98 9.39 -23.89
C TYR A 229 10.98 8.78 -22.89
N GLY A 230 11.03 9.18 -21.62
CA GLY A 230 10.12 8.73 -20.57
C GLY A 230 10.54 7.42 -19.88
N LEU A 231 11.77 6.95 -20.10
CA LEU A 231 12.38 5.86 -19.33
C LEU A 231 12.88 6.42 -18.00
N VAL A 232 12.44 5.84 -16.88
CA VAL A 232 13.01 6.13 -15.57
C VAL A 232 14.11 5.14 -15.27
N LYS A 233 15.33 5.63 -15.06
CA LYS A 233 16.44 4.86 -14.51
C LYS A 233 16.48 5.05 -13.00
N ILE A 234 16.32 3.96 -12.26
CA ILE A 234 16.45 3.92 -10.80
C ILE A 234 17.70 3.13 -10.44
N SER A 235 18.47 3.59 -9.47
CA SER A 235 19.62 2.86 -8.92
C SER A 235 19.57 2.89 -7.41
N VAL A 236 19.83 1.74 -6.79
CA VAL A 236 19.79 1.56 -5.34
C VAL A 236 20.94 0.65 -4.90
N GLY A 237 21.47 0.92 -3.72
CA GLY A 237 22.38 0.01 -3.04
C GLY A 237 21.83 -0.39 -1.68
N GLY A 238 22.37 -1.46 -1.12
CA GLY A 238 21.99 -1.90 0.21
C GLY A 238 22.81 -3.08 0.68
N THR A 239 22.31 -3.72 1.74
CA THR A 239 22.94 -4.90 2.34
C THR A 239 22.10 -6.13 2.09
N VAL A 240 22.75 -7.29 1.96
CA VAL A 240 22.10 -8.59 1.81
C VAL A 240 22.27 -9.35 3.11
N HIS A 241 21.19 -9.89 3.64
CA HIS A 241 21.17 -10.60 4.91
C HIS A 241 20.66 -12.03 4.74
N ARG A 242 21.12 -12.92 5.60
CA ARG A 242 20.52 -14.23 5.82
C ARG A 242 20.37 -14.40 7.33
N PHE A 243 19.13 -14.47 7.79
CA PHE A 243 18.80 -14.38 9.23
C PHE A 243 19.42 -13.12 9.86
N SER A 244 20.27 -13.27 10.87
CA SER A 244 20.97 -12.19 11.56
C SER A 244 22.32 -11.81 10.93
N ASN A 245 22.75 -12.47 9.86
CA ASN A 245 24.07 -12.29 9.28
C ASN A 245 24.02 -11.41 8.03
N CYS A 246 24.81 -10.33 8.04
CA CYS A 246 25.10 -9.54 6.84
C CYS A 246 26.07 -10.31 5.95
N LEU A 247 25.60 -10.72 4.76
CA LEU A 247 26.39 -11.48 3.78
C LEU A 247 27.24 -10.56 2.88
N GLY A 248 26.86 -9.29 2.75
CA GLY A 248 27.55 -8.33 1.92
C GLY A 248 26.64 -7.22 1.43
N ILE A 249 27.02 -6.64 0.29
CA ILE A 249 26.33 -5.50 -0.31
C ILE A 249 25.77 -5.86 -1.68
N PHE A 250 24.74 -5.13 -2.09
CA PHE A 250 24.24 -5.19 -3.45
C PHE A 250 24.10 -3.80 -4.05
N GLU A 251 24.16 -3.75 -5.37
CA GLU A 251 23.84 -2.62 -6.21
C GLU A 251 22.82 -3.12 -7.24
N GLN A 252 21.68 -2.45 -7.37
CA GLN A 252 20.68 -2.80 -8.38
C GLN A 252 20.21 -1.58 -9.15
N SER A 253 20.18 -1.70 -10.47
CA SER A 253 19.61 -0.70 -11.38
C SER A 253 18.35 -1.23 -12.03
N PHE A 254 17.39 -0.34 -12.27
CA PHE A 254 16.12 -0.63 -12.93
C PHE A 254 15.85 0.39 -14.02
N GLY A 255 15.24 -0.06 -15.11
CA GLY A 255 14.61 0.79 -16.10
C GLY A 255 13.12 0.60 -16.05
N LEU A 256 12.35 1.66 -15.81
CA LEU A 256 10.89 1.63 -15.80
C LEU A 256 10.33 2.39 -17.01
N VAL A 257 9.33 1.82 -17.66
CA VAL A 257 8.61 2.45 -18.78
C VAL A 257 7.11 2.35 -18.50
N ARG A 258 6.36 3.43 -18.78
CA ARG A 258 4.91 3.47 -18.61
C ARG A 258 4.21 2.55 -19.62
N ASP A 259 3.22 1.82 -19.13
CA ASP A 259 2.31 1.03 -19.93
C ASP A 259 1.07 1.87 -20.32
N PRO A 260 0.95 2.31 -21.59
CA PRO A 260 -0.18 3.11 -22.04
C PRO A 260 -1.51 2.36 -22.00
N GLN A 261 -1.50 1.02 -21.95
CA GLN A 261 -2.71 0.18 -21.92
C GLN A 261 -3.23 -0.05 -20.49
N MET A 262 -2.42 0.22 -19.47
CA MET A 262 -2.72 -0.06 -18.06
C MET A 262 -2.63 1.22 -17.22
N GLN A 263 -3.40 2.26 -17.58
CA GLN A 263 -3.46 3.54 -16.87
C GLN A 263 -2.08 4.19 -16.64
N ASN A 264 -1.14 4.02 -17.59
CA ASN A 264 0.23 4.52 -17.47
C ASN A 264 1.00 3.95 -16.25
N ASN A 265 0.68 2.72 -15.83
CA ASN A 265 1.43 2.04 -14.77
C ASN A 265 2.89 1.81 -15.18
N TRP A 266 3.81 1.91 -14.23
CA TRP A 266 5.24 1.70 -14.49
C TRP A 266 5.56 0.20 -14.46
N LYS A 267 6.17 -0.29 -15.54
CA LYS A 267 6.65 -1.68 -15.66
C LYS A 267 8.15 -1.72 -15.82
N ILE A 268 8.77 -2.77 -15.30
CA ILE A 268 10.21 -3.00 -15.38
C ILE A 268 10.58 -3.44 -16.80
N LYS A 269 11.36 -2.61 -17.48
CA LYS A 269 11.93 -2.89 -18.80
C LYS A 269 13.29 -3.58 -18.70
N PHE A 270 14.10 -3.20 -17.72
CA PHE A 270 15.31 -3.94 -17.41
C PHE A 270 15.65 -3.88 -15.93
N THR A 271 16.43 -4.86 -15.47
CA THR A 271 17.03 -4.86 -14.15
C THR A 271 18.42 -5.47 -14.18
N GLU A 272 19.35 -4.84 -13.47
CA GLU A 272 20.75 -5.25 -13.36
C GLU A 272 21.11 -5.34 -11.89
N LEU A 273 21.27 -6.55 -11.36
CA LEU A 273 21.59 -6.81 -9.97
C LEU A 273 23.05 -7.23 -9.84
N LYS A 274 23.80 -6.56 -8.98
CA LYS A 274 25.17 -6.92 -8.61
C LYS A 274 25.25 -7.22 -7.12
N LEU A 275 25.67 -8.44 -6.79
CA LEU A 275 25.92 -8.90 -5.43
C LEU A 275 27.43 -8.96 -5.17
N LYS A 276 27.89 -8.45 -4.03
CA LYS A 276 29.27 -8.56 -3.58
C LYS A 276 29.29 -9.18 -2.19
N ALA A 277 29.94 -10.32 -2.04
CA ALA A 277 30.11 -10.95 -0.73
C ALA A 277 31.05 -10.11 0.16
N GLN A 278 30.78 -10.07 1.46
CA GLN A 278 31.70 -9.50 2.43
C GLN A 278 32.90 -10.43 2.59
N GLN A 279 34.10 -9.97 2.25
CA GLN A 279 35.31 -10.70 2.57
C GLN A 279 35.43 -10.74 4.11
N GLN A 280 35.30 -11.93 4.70
CA GLN A 280 35.67 -12.10 6.10
C GLN A 280 37.19 -11.91 6.18
N GLN A 281 37.65 -10.82 6.79
CA GLN A 281 39.02 -10.73 7.29
C GLN A 281 39.16 -11.73 8.46
N ASN A 282 39.33 -13.00 8.14
CA ASN A 282 39.88 -13.98 9.07
C ASN A 282 41.41 -13.97 8.87
N GLU A 283 42.08 -12.97 9.44
CA GLU A 283 43.49 -13.08 9.82
C GLU A 283 43.55 -13.22 11.34
N VAL A 284 43.53 -14.46 11.81
CA VAL A 284 44.20 -14.80 13.07
C VAL A 284 45.61 -15.22 12.69
N GLU A 285 46.55 -14.29 12.81
CA GLU A 285 47.92 -14.49 13.31
C GLU A 285 48.73 -13.18 13.16
N GLY A 286 49.27 -12.67 14.26
CA GLY A 286 50.31 -11.65 14.21
C GLY A 286 50.15 -10.49 15.19
N TYR A 287 50.83 -10.62 16.33
CA TYR A 287 51.04 -9.64 17.38
C TYR A 287 51.19 -8.15 16.96
N THR A 288 50.78 -7.30 17.91
CA THR A 288 51.23 -5.94 18.20
C THR A 288 50.88 -4.81 17.23
N LYS A 289 49.95 -3.94 17.65
CA LYS A 289 50.25 -2.50 17.69
C LYS A 289 49.90 -1.90 19.04
N LYS A 290 50.92 -1.27 19.61
CA LYS A 290 50.94 -0.57 20.89
C LYS A 290 49.97 0.61 20.88
N ALA A 291 49.50 0.92 22.09
CA ALA A 291 48.89 2.18 22.45
C ALA A 291 49.70 3.38 21.93
N ILE A 292 48.99 4.43 21.51
CA ILE A 292 49.53 5.78 21.52
C ILE A 292 48.56 6.63 22.33
N THR A 293 49.17 7.27 23.32
CA THR A 293 48.68 8.29 24.25
C THR A 293 48.02 9.46 23.55
#